data_AF-A0A8H6TW12-F1
#
_entry.id   AF-A0A8H6TW12-F1
#
_cell.length_a   1.000
_cell.length_b   1.000
_cell.length_c   1.000
_cell.angle_alpha   90.00
_cell.angle_beta   90.00
_cell.angle_gamma   90.00
#
_symmetry.space_group_name_H-M   'P 1'
#
loop_
_entity.id
_entity.type
_entity.pdbx_description
1 polymer ?
#
loop_
_entity_poly.entity_id
_entity_poly.type
_entity_poly.pdbx_seq_one_letter_code
_entity_poly.pdbx_strand_id
1 'polypeptide(L)'
;MYACGPRQFYIDEVAILKNGWLVIPTAWIKREGALCADCVQVMPAEGGWVIGTQVYSFAASQFAYNYHDVVESVGGEIKWAESIEAPKMPNPLRELAQGDDLAIFCVERANTGHPFEPNSLL
;
A
#
# COMPACT_ATOMS: atom_id res chain seq x y z
N MET A 1 1.50 -6.35 1.15
CA MET A 1 2.49 -6.21 0.08
C MET A 1 1.89 -6.79 -1.19
N TYR A 2 2.15 -6.18 -2.35
CA TYR A 2 1.86 -6.75 -3.66
C TYR A 2 3.17 -6.96 -4.41
N ALA A 3 3.36 -8.13 -5.02
CA ALA A 3 4.52 -8.45 -5.84
C ALA A 3 4.12 -8.53 -7.32
N CYS A 4 4.89 -7.90 -8.20
CA CYS A 4 4.72 -7.95 -9.65
C CYS A 4 6.10 -8.13 -10.31
N GLY A 5 6.41 -9.37 -10.70
CA GLY A 5 7.75 -9.72 -11.18
C GLY A 5 8.81 -9.44 -10.11
N PRO A 6 9.91 -8.74 -10.41
CA PRO A 6 10.96 -8.43 -9.44
C PRO A 6 10.59 -7.29 -8.48
N ARG A 7 9.43 -6.64 -8.67
CA ARG A 7 9.04 -5.47 -7.89
C ARG A 7 8.07 -5.84 -6.79
N GLN A 8 8.41 -5.40 -5.57
CA GLN A 8 7.54 -5.47 -4.41
C GLN A 8 7.05 -4.06 -4.05
N PHE A 9 5.73 -3.94 -3.89
CA PHE A 9 5.02 -2.72 -3.52
C PHE A 9 4.44 -2.90 -2.11
N TYR A 10 4.97 -2.13 -1.16
CA TYR A 10 4.50 -2.12 0.22
C TYR A 10 3.49 -1.00 0.43
N ILE A 11 2.64 -1.19 1.44
CA ILE A 11 1.84 -0.07 1.94
C ILE A 11 2.78 0.95 2.59
N ASP A 12 2.36 2.21 2.64
CA ASP A 12 3.10 3.32 3.22
C ASP A 12 4.48 3.55 2.57
N GLU A 13 4.66 3.11 1.33
CA GLU A 13 5.82 3.41 0.49
C GLU A 13 5.42 4.12 -0.80
N VAL A 14 6.28 5.01 -1.25
CA VAL A 14 6.10 5.66 -2.54
C VAL A 14 6.21 4.66 -3.68
N ALA A 15 5.31 4.78 -4.65
CA ALA A 15 5.34 4.08 -5.91
C ALA A 15 4.93 5.01 -7.06
N ILE A 16 5.26 4.63 -8.29
CA ILE A 16 4.78 5.30 -9.51
C ILE A 16 3.84 4.38 -10.26
N LEU A 17 2.69 4.95 -10.66
CA LEU A 17 1.75 4.33 -11.56
C LEU A 17 2.18 4.51 -13.03
N LYS A 18 1.67 3.67 -13.93
CA LYS A 18 1.95 3.71 -15.38
C LYS A 18 1.62 5.06 -16.04
N ASN A 19 0.71 5.83 -15.46
CA ASN A 19 0.35 7.18 -15.91
C ASN A 19 1.31 8.27 -15.38
N GLY A 20 2.37 7.89 -14.65
CA GLY A 20 3.36 8.79 -14.08
C GLY A 20 2.99 9.37 -12.72
N TRP A 21 1.84 9.01 -12.14
CA TRP A 21 1.45 9.51 -10.82
C TRP A 21 2.28 8.87 -9.72
N LEU A 22 2.83 9.72 -8.85
CA LEU A 22 3.46 9.30 -7.61
C LEU A 22 2.37 9.10 -6.55
N VAL A 23 2.36 7.93 -5.91
CA VAL A 23 1.32 7.54 -4.95
C VAL A 23 1.92 6.79 -3.77
N ILE A 24 1.19 6.77 -2.65
CA ILE A 24 1.46 5.87 -1.52
C ILE A 24 0.25 4.94 -1.36
N PRO A 25 0.40 3.63 -1.57
CA PRO A 25 -0.64 2.66 -1.25
C PRO A 25 -0.87 2.62 0.26
N THR A 26 -2.12 2.71 0.70
CA THR A 26 -2.49 2.60 2.11
C THR A 26 -3.16 1.25 2.41
N ALA A 27 -3.79 0.63 1.41
CA ALA A 27 -4.39 -0.69 1.56
C ALA A 27 -4.43 -1.46 0.22
N TRP A 28 -4.29 -2.79 0.28
CA TRP A 28 -4.52 -3.69 -0.85
C TRP A 28 -5.86 -4.40 -0.66
N ILE A 29 -6.76 -4.29 -1.64
CA ILE A 29 -8.17 -4.74 -1.52
C ILE A 29 -8.59 -5.43 -2.82
N LYS A 30 -9.34 -6.53 -2.72
CA LYS A 30 -10.00 -7.12 -3.89
C LYS A 30 -11.33 -6.41 -4.15
N ARG A 31 -11.51 -5.85 -5.36
CA ARG A 31 -12.76 -5.26 -5.84
C ARG A 31 -13.15 -5.94 -7.14
N GLU A 32 -14.36 -6.50 -7.21
CA GLU A 32 -14.89 -7.17 -8.41
C GLU A 32 -13.95 -8.26 -8.97
N GLY A 33 -13.27 -8.99 -8.08
CA GLY A 33 -12.32 -10.05 -8.45
C GLY A 33 -10.93 -9.57 -8.89
N ALA A 34 -10.73 -8.26 -9.03
CA ALA A 34 -9.42 -7.66 -9.32
C ALA A 34 -8.74 -7.18 -8.03
N LEU A 35 -7.41 -7.31 -7.95
CA LEU A 35 -6.63 -6.69 -6.88
C LEU A 35 -6.42 -5.21 -7.19
N CYS A 36 -6.81 -4.36 -6.24
CA CYS A 36 -6.65 -2.92 -6.28
C CYS A 36 -5.87 -2.44 -5.05
N ALA A 37 -5.32 -1.23 -5.12
CA ALA A 37 -4.79 -0.51 -3.99
C ALA A 37 -5.56 0.80 -3.80
N ASP A 38 -5.93 1.09 -2.57
CA ASP A 38 -6.30 2.44 -2.17
C ASP A 38 -5.02 3.23 -1.89
N CYS A 39 -4.94 4.43 -2.45
CA CYS A 39 -3.73 5.21 -2.53
C CYS A 39 -4.00 6.69 -2.25
N VAL A 40 -3.03 7.35 -1.63
CA VAL A 40 -2.97 8.81 -1.58
C VAL A 40 -1.95 9.31 -2.61
N GLN A 41 -2.24 10.44 -3.25
CA GLN A 41 -1.33 11.02 -4.24
C GLN A 41 -0.20 11.78 -3.56
N VAL A 42 1.00 11.67 -4.10
CA VAL A 42 2.16 12.46 -3.69
C VAL A 42 2.47 13.50 -4.77
N MET A 43 2.67 14.74 -4.38
CA MET A 43 2.84 15.86 -5.29
C MET A 43 4.06 16.69 -4.90
N PRO A 44 4.79 17.28 -5.86
CA PRO A 44 5.83 18.25 -5.55
C PRO A 44 5.21 19.55 -5.00
N ALA A 45 5.84 20.13 -3.99
CA ALA A 45 5.49 21.45 -3.43
C ALA A 45 6.77 22.27 -3.14
N GLU A 46 6.58 23.52 -2.72
CA GLU A 46 7.69 24.34 -2.22
C GLU A 46 8.26 23.71 -0.94
N GLY A 47 9.56 23.41 -0.92
CA GLY A 47 10.23 22.82 0.24
C GLY A 47 10.19 21.28 0.32
N GLY A 48 9.56 20.59 -0.63
CA GLY A 48 9.59 19.13 -0.69
C GLY A 48 8.32 18.52 -1.27
N TRP A 49 8.22 17.20 -1.19
CA TRP A 49 7.02 16.47 -1.61
C TRP A 49 5.97 16.50 -0.49
N VAL A 50 4.70 16.55 -0.88
CA VAL A 50 3.55 16.54 0.03
C VAL A 50 2.61 15.39 -0.28
N ILE A 51 1.92 14.90 0.75
CA ILE A 51 0.94 13.82 0.66
C ILE A 51 -0.45 14.45 0.61
N GLY A 52 -1.20 14.15 -0.45
CA GLY A 52 -2.59 14.55 -0.58
C GLY A 52 -3.50 13.81 0.41
N THR A 53 -4.67 14.37 0.68
CA THR A 53 -5.67 13.77 1.58
C THR A 53 -6.69 12.90 0.84
N GLN A 54 -6.85 13.11 -0.46
CA GLN A 54 -7.80 12.37 -1.28
C GLN A 54 -7.29 10.95 -1.53
N VAL A 55 -8.15 9.97 -1.24
CA VAL A 55 -7.90 8.56 -1.55
C VAL A 55 -8.45 8.23 -2.93
N TYR A 56 -7.62 7.58 -3.73
CA TYR A 56 -7.94 7.05 -5.05
C TYR A 56 -7.73 5.54 -5.06
N SER A 57 -8.52 4.81 -5.83
CA SER A 57 -8.36 3.36 -5.99
C SER A 57 -7.80 3.04 -7.37
N PHE A 58 -6.71 2.28 -7.42
CA PHE A 58 -6.06 1.88 -8.66
C PHE A 58 -5.91 0.37 -8.73
N ALA A 59 -6.09 -0.22 -9.91
CA ALA A 59 -5.78 -1.63 -10.12
C ALA A 59 -4.29 -1.88 -9.86
N ALA A 60 -3.95 -3.01 -9.24
CA ALA A 60 -2.56 -3.38 -8.94
C ALA A 60 -1.69 -3.44 -10.20
N SER A 61 -2.29 -3.76 -11.36
CA SER A 61 -1.64 -3.77 -12.67
C SER A 61 -1.22 -2.38 -13.17
N GLN A 62 -1.64 -1.29 -12.52
CA GLN A 62 -1.22 0.08 -12.83
C GLN A 62 0.11 0.45 -12.19
N PHE A 63 0.61 -0.31 -11.21
CA PHE A 63 1.88 -0.02 -10.56
C PHE A 63 3.05 -0.36 -11.49
N ALA A 64 3.95 0.59 -11.69
CA ALA A 64 5.07 0.48 -12.61
C ALA A 64 6.42 0.39 -11.88
N TYR A 65 6.63 1.28 -10.90
CA TYR A 65 7.91 1.45 -10.21
C TYR A 65 7.70 1.53 -8.69
N ASN A 66 8.53 0.85 -7.92
CA ASN A 66 8.48 0.86 -6.46
C ASN A 66 9.37 1.97 -5.86
N TYR A 67 9.44 2.04 -4.53
CA TYR A 67 10.24 3.05 -3.82
C TYR A 67 11.70 3.11 -4.27
N HIS A 68 12.35 1.96 -4.48
CA HIS A 68 13.76 1.92 -4.88
C HIS A 68 13.96 2.47 -6.29
N ASP A 69 13.09 2.08 -7.23
CA ASP A 69 13.10 2.62 -8.60
C ASP A 69 12.92 4.16 -8.58
N VAL A 70 12.09 4.68 -7.67
CA VAL A 70 11.81 6.12 -7.51
C VAL A 70 13.02 6.86 -6.95
N VAL A 71 13.62 6.36 -5.87
CA VAL A 71 14.83 6.93 -5.24
C VAL A 71 15.99 6.96 -6.23
N GLU A 72 16.16 5.89 -7.01
CA GLU A 72 17.17 5.82 -8.07
C GLU A 72 16.93 6.88 -9.15
N SER A 73 15.68 7.07 -9.59
CA SER A 73 15.32 8.09 -10.58
C SER A 73 15.52 9.52 -10.08
N VAL A 74 15.26 9.77 -8.79
CA VAL A 74 15.42 11.10 -8.16
C VAL A 74 16.89 11.37 -7.81
N GLY A 75 17.76 10.35 -7.83
CA GLY A 75 19.17 10.48 -7.47
C GLY A 75 19.42 10.61 -5.97
N GLY A 76 18.49 10.11 -5.13
CA GLY A 76 18.59 10.20 -3.68
C GLY A 76 17.25 10.05 -2.97
N GLU A 77 17.27 10.25 -1.65
CA GLU A 77 16.08 10.13 -0.79
C GLU A 77 14.99 11.15 -1.13
N ILE A 78 13.73 10.74 -0.97
CA ILE A 78 12.58 11.61 -1.14
C ILE A 78 12.54 12.60 0.02
N LYS A 79 12.66 13.89 -0.31
CA LYS A 79 12.59 14.98 0.68
C LYS A 79 11.15 15.44 0.86
N TRP A 80 10.55 15.09 1.98
CA TRP A 80 9.22 15.56 2.36
C TRP A 80 9.26 17.02 2.82
N ALA A 81 8.19 17.75 2.57
CA ALA A 81 8.03 19.08 3.14
C ALA A 81 7.93 19.00 4.68
N GLU A 82 8.51 19.97 5.40
CA GLU A 82 8.56 19.98 6.88
C GLU A 82 7.18 19.93 7.55
N SER A 83 6.14 20.39 6.85
CA SER A 83 4.76 20.40 7.31
C SER A 83 4.07 19.04 7.28
N ILE A 84 4.73 18.00 6.76
CA ILE A 84 4.14 16.67 6.55
C ILE A 84 4.79 15.65 7.48
N GLU A 85 3.95 14.95 8.24
CA GLU A 85 4.34 13.73 8.94
C GLU A 85 4.42 12.58 7.93
N ALA A 86 5.60 12.41 7.35
CA ALA A 86 5.84 11.40 6.34
C ALA A 86 5.98 9.99 6.97
N PRO A 87 5.47 8.93 6.30
CA PRO A 87 5.73 7.57 6.72
C PRO A 87 7.24 7.28 6.74
N LYS A 88 7.67 6.40 7.65
CA LYS A 88 9.05 5.92 7.67
C LYS A 88 9.32 5.06 6.44
N MET A 89 10.23 5.53 5.57
CA MET A 89 10.60 4.86 4.33
C MET A 89 12.10 4.52 4.31
N PRO A 90 12.52 3.36 3.75
CA PRO A 90 11.65 2.27 3.30
C PRO A 90 10.85 1.65 4.46
N ASN A 91 9.73 0.99 4.15
CA ASN A 91 8.85 0.39 5.13
C ASN A 91 9.65 -0.62 5.98
N PRO A 92 9.65 -0.50 7.32
CA PRO A 92 10.40 -1.39 8.20
C PRO A 92 10.07 -2.88 8.02
N LEU A 93 8.87 -3.20 7.54
CA LEU A 93 8.45 -4.57 7.25
C LEU A 93 9.27 -5.21 6.11
N ARG A 94 10.02 -4.44 5.33
CA ARG A 94 10.99 -4.98 4.36
C ARG A 94 12.12 -5.74 5.04
N GLU A 95 12.59 -5.29 6.20
CA GLU A 95 13.64 -6.01 6.95
C GLU A 95 13.15 -7.37 7.45
N LEU A 96 11.86 -7.46 7.79
CA LEU A 96 11.21 -8.72 8.17
C LEU A 96 10.99 -9.65 6.98
N ALA A 97 10.83 -9.10 5.78
CA ALA A 97 10.68 -9.88 4.57
C ALA A 97 12.00 -10.58 4.17
N GLN A 98 13.17 -10.01 4.48
CA GLN A 98 14.49 -10.51 4.06
C GLN A 98 14.60 -10.87 2.55
N GLY A 99 13.74 -10.31 1.71
CA GLY A 99 13.65 -10.65 0.28
C GLY A 99 12.63 -11.73 -0.06
N ASP A 100 12.04 -12.41 0.93
CA ASP A 100 10.94 -13.36 0.76
C ASP A 100 9.57 -12.66 0.71
N ASP A 101 8.61 -13.32 0.06
CA ASP A 101 7.25 -12.81 -0.06
C ASP A 101 6.52 -12.80 1.30
N LEU A 102 6.27 -11.61 1.85
CA LEU A 102 5.35 -11.46 2.98
C LEU A 102 3.90 -11.60 2.51
N ALA A 103 3.34 -12.79 2.69
CA ALA A 103 1.90 -13.02 2.55
C ALA A 103 1.16 -12.38 3.74
N ILE A 104 0.45 -11.27 3.50
CA ILE A 104 -0.54 -10.75 4.44
C ILE A 104 -1.85 -11.50 4.16
N PHE A 105 -2.21 -12.42 5.04
CA PHE A 105 -3.53 -13.04 5.02
C PHE A 105 -4.53 -12.09 5.68
N CYS A 106 -5.44 -11.51 4.88
CA CYS A 106 -6.65 -10.94 5.45
C CYS A 106 -7.47 -12.08 6.04
N VAL A 107 -7.50 -12.18 7.36
CA VAL A 107 -8.42 -13.09 8.05
C VAL A 107 -9.80 -12.43 8.01
N GLU A 108 -10.63 -12.84 7.05
CA GLU A 108 -12.07 -12.58 7.17
C GLU A 108 -12.54 -13.26 8.45
N ARG A 109 -13.02 -12.47 9.42
CA ARG A 109 -13.86 -13.04 10.47
C ARG A 109 -15.10 -13.56 9.79
N ALA A 110 -15.19 -14.88 9.62
CA ALA A 110 -16.44 -15.54 9.36
C ALA A 110 -17.40 -15.13 10.49
N ASN A 111 -18.41 -14.33 10.15
CA ASN A 111 -19.53 -14.08 11.02
C ASN A 111 -20.33 -15.39 11.06
N THR A 112 -19.92 -16.35 11.89
CA THR A 112 -20.66 -17.58 12.12
C THR A 112 -21.92 -17.21 12.89
N GLY A 113 -22.94 -16.77 12.17
CA GLY A 113 -24.31 -16.70 12.67
C GLY A 113 -24.77 -18.11 13.02
N HIS A 114 -24.50 -18.53 14.25
CA HIS A 114 -25.19 -19.65 14.87
C HIS A 114 -26.38 -19.08 15.66
N PRO A 115 -27.64 -19.44 15.31
CA PRO A 115 -28.75 -19.20 16.20
C PRO A 115 -28.57 -20.07 17.45
N PHE A 116 -28.64 -19.44 18.62
CA PHE A 116 -28.79 -20.13 19.90
C PHE A 116 -30.11 -20.91 19.86
N GLU A 117 -30.05 -22.24 19.76
CA GLU A 117 -31.17 -23.09 20.15
C GLU A 117 -31.09 -23.30 21.68
N PRO A 118 -32.10 -22.87 22.45
CA PRO A 118 -32.17 -23.25 23.86
C PRO A 118 -32.56 -24.72 23.95
N ASN A 119 -31.64 -25.53 24.46
CA ASN A 119 -31.90 -26.92 24.86
C ASN A 119 -33.17 -27.00 25.72
N SER A 120 -34.17 -27.71 25.22
CA SER A 120 -35.25 -28.26 26.04
C SER A 120 -34.66 -29.42 26.83
N LEU A 121 -34.45 -29.23 28.13
CA LEU A 121 -34.19 -30.32 29.06
C LEU A 121 -35.53 -30.84 29.60
N LEU A 122 -35.64 -32.17 29.61
CA LEU A 122 -36.61 -33.00 30.31
C LEU A 122 -36.83 -32.59 31.77
#